data_AF-A0A076F9P6-F1
#
_entry.id   AF-A0A076F9P6-F1
#
_cell.length_a   1.000
_cell.length_b   1.000
_cell.length_c   1.000
_cell.angle_alpha   90.00
_cell.angle_beta   90.00
_cell.angle_gamma   90.00
#
_symmetry.space_group_name_H-M   'P 1'
#
loop_
_entity.id
_entity.type
_entity.pdbx_description
1 polymer ?
#
loop_
_entity_poly.entity_id
_entity_poly.type
_entity_poly.pdbx_seq_one_letter_code
_entity_poly.pdbx_strand_id
1 'polypeptide(L)'
;MKIFENTRQIAIFVAVCLCIFSLNLAFEYYKFSKFTSKDYAFLDAKVLQNYQKTKNDKSYFVLKLRADDFEFYTTSKKEIQANYLKIGVITKQVKFKDYIKGVFYMPNFKIENLQKEPNLKDKLQNFITSQHQSPKLKELYSALYLATPISKDLRGDVTSWGIAHIIAISGFHLGIIFGVMFFIIKFAYARLSDRFFPYRNINFEISLFIFVCLGFYLWILDFTPSFLRSYVMGVVGFVLVSFGLKVFKIENLLLCVILSMIFVPNLVFSIGFYFSCLGVFFIFLYIHHFGDKKDLKSPKMMILHGLMLEIFVFSAMNLPVFYFFSPAGLFQLSVIPLGYVFVLFYPLSVFLHIFGIGGIFDELMLKFIQYADTSTQISTPFWLFVAFNLALPLAYKFKLVAVLVGLAGAILFFGGLAT
;
A
#
# COMPACT_ATOMS: atom_id res chain seq x y z
N MET A 1 26.60 16.77 0.14
CA MET A 1 25.59 17.79 -0.19
C MET A 1 24.46 17.82 0.82
N LYS A 2 24.05 19.01 1.25
CA LYS A 2 22.76 19.25 1.91
C LYS A 2 21.74 19.60 0.82
N ILE A 3 20.47 19.26 1.01
CA ILE A 3 19.41 19.57 0.02
C ILE A 3 19.16 21.08 -0.04
N PHE A 4 19.23 21.76 1.11
CA PHE A 4 19.11 23.21 1.21
C PHE A 4 20.33 23.77 1.93
N GLU A 5 20.84 24.89 1.42
CA GLU A 5 22.00 25.58 1.96
C GLU A 5 21.60 26.74 2.90
N ASN A 6 20.42 27.35 2.68
CA ASN A 6 19.96 28.51 3.45
C ASN A 6 18.44 28.47 3.72
N THR A 7 18.00 29.15 4.79
CA THR A 7 16.59 29.29 5.19
C THR A 7 15.74 29.94 4.09
N ARG A 8 16.31 30.83 3.29
CA ARG A 8 15.65 31.41 2.11
C ARG A 8 15.27 30.36 1.08
N GLN A 9 16.14 29.38 0.81
CA GLN A 9 15.85 28.31 -0.15
C GLN A 9 14.72 27.41 0.38
N ILE A 10 14.70 27.14 1.69
CA ILE A 10 13.62 26.39 2.35
C ILE A 10 12.31 27.16 2.23
N ALA A 11 12.30 28.48 2.50
CA ALA A 11 11.09 29.29 2.40
C ALA A 11 10.54 29.35 0.97
N ILE A 12 11.41 29.51 -0.03
CA ILE A 12 11.02 29.47 -1.45
C ILE A 12 10.45 28.09 -1.81
N PHE A 13 11.12 27.01 -1.41
CA PHE A 13 10.65 25.66 -1.64
C PHE A 13 9.25 25.44 -1.03
N VAL A 14 9.05 25.82 0.23
CA VAL A 14 7.74 25.72 0.90
C VAL A 14 6.68 26.56 0.20
N ALA A 15 7.01 27.78 -0.25
CA ALA A 15 6.07 28.62 -0.99
C ALA A 15 5.66 28.01 -2.33
N VAL A 16 6.62 27.44 -3.07
CA VAL A 16 6.33 26.70 -4.33
C VAL A 16 5.47 25.48 -4.05
N CYS A 17 5.79 24.71 -3.01
CA CYS A 17 5.00 23.56 -2.58
C CYS A 17 3.56 23.94 -2.25
N LEU A 18 3.35 25.01 -1.48
CA LEU A 18 2.03 25.51 -1.13
C LEU A 18 1.25 25.97 -2.37
N CYS A 19 1.92 26.64 -3.32
CA CYS A 19 1.31 27.08 -4.56
C CYS A 19 0.81 25.89 -5.39
N ILE A 20 1.67 24.90 -5.63
CA ILE A 20 1.31 23.69 -6.40
C ILE A 20 0.19 22.92 -5.69
N PHE A 21 0.28 22.74 -4.37
CA PHE A 21 -0.79 22.08 -3.60
C PHE A 21 -2.13 22.81 -3.72
N SER A 22 -2.11 24.15 -3.67
CA SER A 22 -3.30 24.98 -3.80
C SER A 22 -3.92 24.87 -5.19
N LEU A 23 -3.09 24.84 -6.25
CA LEU A 23 -3.54 24.63 -7.62
C LEU A 23 -4.17 23.25 -7.81
N ASN A 24 -3.55 22.19 -7.29
CA ASN A 24 -4.11 20.83 -7.37
C ASN A 24 -5.42 20.72 -6.58
N LEU A 25 -5.50 21.34 -5.40
CA LEU A 25 -6.72 21.37 -4.60
C LEU A 25 -7.84 22.15 -5.32
N ALA A 26 -7.51 23.26 -5.97
CA ALA A 26 -8.46 24.04 -6.77
C ALA A 26 -8.96 23.24 -7.98
N PHE A 27 -8.08 22.46 -8.62
CA PHE A 27 -8.46 21.59 -9.73
C PHE A 27 -9.40 20.46 -9.29
N GLU A 28 -9.13 19.81 -8.15
CA GLU A 28 -10.05 18.83 -7.55
C GLU A 28 -11.39 19.46 -7.16
N TYR A 29 -11.37 20.68 -6.63
CA TYR A 29 -12.60 21.42 -6.33
C TYR A 29 -13.40 21.78 -7.59
N TYR A 30 -12.72 22.13 -8.70
CA TYR A 30 -13.36 22.36 -9.98
C TYR A 30 -14.05 21.09 -10.51
N LYS A 31 -13.37 19.94 -10.46
CA LYS A 31 -13.97 18.64 -10.83
C LYS A 31 -15.20 18.32 -9.97
N PHE A 32 -15.09 18.51 -8.66
CA PHE A 32 -16.19 18.33 -7.72
C PHE A 32 -17.38 19.23 -8.08
N SER A 33 -17.14 20.53 -8.27
CA SER A 33 -18.19 21.51 -8.62
C SER A 33 -18.90 21.14 -9.92
N LYS A 34 -18.14 20.73 -10.94
CA LYS A 34 -18.70 20.23 -12.21
C LYS A 34 -19.56 18.98 -12.00
N PHE A 35 -19.09 18.04 -11.19
CA PHE A 35 -19.82 16.80 -10.89
C PHE A 35 -21.11 17.04 -10.10
N THR A 36 -21.11 17.95 -9.12
CA THR A 36 -22.28 18.29 -8.30
C THR A 36 -23.16 19.38 -8.91
N SER A 37 -22.83 19.91 -10.09
CA SER A 37 -23.62 20.94 -10.77
C SER A 37 -25.03 20.48 -11.16
N LYS A 38 -25.20 19.17 -11.38
CA LYS A 38 -26.49 18.52 -11.62
C LYS A 38 -26.83 17.64 -10.44
N ASP A 39 -28.09 17.64 -10.00
CA ASP A 39 -28.58 16.82 -8.88
C ASP A 39 -28.52 15.31 -9.14
N TYR A 40 -28.47 14.91 -10.42
CA TYR A 40 -28.42 13.53 -10.89
C TYR A 40 -27.35 13.34 -11.96
N ALA A 41 -26.62 12.23 -11.88
CA ALA A 41 -25.63 11.84 -12.87
C ALA A 41 -25.73 10.36 -13.19
N PHE A 42 -25.50 9.99 -14.45
CA PHE A 42 -25.24 8.60 -14.84
C PHE A 42 -23.73 8.38 -14.88
N LEU A 43 -23.28 7.30 -14.25
CA LEU A 43 -21.89 6.89 -14.19
C LEU A 43 -21.74 5.47 -14.71
N ASP A 44 -20.71 5.25 -15.51
CA ASP A 44 -20.24 3.90 -15.82
C ASP A 44 -19.27 3.50 -14.72
N ALA A 45 -19.56 2.41 -14.01
CA ALA A 45 -18.81 2.00 -12.86
C ALA A 45 -18.50 0.50 -12.88
N LYS A 46 -17.28 0.15 -12.44
CA LYS A 46 -16.88 -1.24 -12.22
C LYS A 46 -17.31 -1.69 -10.83
N VAL A 47 -17.86 -2.90 -10.72
CA VAL A 47 -18.19 -3.51 -9.44
C VAL A 47 -16.90 -4.02 -8.78
N LEU A 48 -16.57 -3.44 -7.63
CA LEU A 48 -15.44 -3.85 -6.81
C LEU A 48 -15.86 -4.90 -5.78
N GLN A 49 -16.96 -4.65 -5.07
CA GLN A 49 -17.49 -5.59 -4.07
C GLN A 49 -19.02 -5.57 -4.10
N ASN A 50 -19.61 -6.73 -3.87
CA ASN A 50 -21.04 -6.91 -3.65
C ASN A 50 -21.22 -7.84 -2.44
N TYR A 51 -21.86 -7.36 -1.37
CA TYR A 51 -22.12 -8.18 -0.19
C TYR A 51 -23.45 -7.81 0.46
N GLN A 52 -24.11 -8.83 1.04
CA GLN A 52 -25.34 -8.63 1.79
C GLN A 52 -25.05 -8.05 3.17
N LYS A 53 -25.94 -7.15 3.61
CA LYS A 53 -25.95 -6.60 4.96
C LYS A 53 -27.37 -6.59 5.48
N THR A 54 -27.55 -7.06 6.71
CA THR A 54 -28.83 -7.04 7.41
C THR A 54 -28.78 -5.94 8.47
N LYS A 55 -29.77 -5.07 8.48
CA LYS A 55 -29.96 -4.06 9.54
C LYS A 55 -31.44 -3.94 9.84
N ASN A 56 -31.83 -4.08 11.10
CA ASN A 56 -33.21 -4.00 11.57
C ASN A 56 -34.16 -4.88 10.73
N ASP A 57 -33.85 -6.18 10.64
CA ASP A 57 -34.60 -7.22 9.91
C ASP A 57 -34.78 -7.02 8.39
N LYS A 58 -34.14 -6.00 7.81
CA LYS A 58 -34.11 -5.78 6.36
C LYS A 58 -32.75 -6.16 5.79
N SER A 59 -32.76 -7.10 4.85
CA SER A 59 -31.60 -7.47 4.05
C SER A 59 -31.49 -6.59 2.81
N TYR A 60 -30.31 -6.03 2.58
CA TYR A 60 -29.97 -5.29 1.36
C TYR A 60 -28.54 -5.59 0.93
N PHE A 61 -28.24 -5.37 -0.33
CA PHE A 61 -26.91 -5.53 -0.90
C PHE A 61 -26.19 -4.19 -0.85
N VAL A 62 -24.93 -4.20 -0.38
CA VAL A 62 -24.03 -3.06 -0.44
C VAL A 62 -23.06 -3.29 -1.58
N LEU A 63 -23.03 -2.33 -2.50
CA LEU A 63 -22.16 -2.33 -3.67
C LEU A 63 -21.05 -1.31 -3.45
N LYS A 64 -19.80 -1.75 -3.60
CA LYS A 64 -18.65 -0.85 -3.73
C LYS A 64 -18.34 -0.76 -5.23
N LEU A 65 -18.41 0.46 -5.78
CA LEU A 65 -18.24 0.72 -7.20
C LEU A 65 -17.05 1.66 -7.42
N ARG A 66 -16.37 1.52 -8.55
CA ARG A 66 -15.33 2.45 -9.01
C ARG A 66 -15.79 3.14 -10.29
N ALA A 67 -15.93 4.46 -10.21
CA ALA A 67 -16.02 5.35 -11.38
C ALA A 67 -14.61 5.91 -11.69
N ASP A 68 -14.48 6.70 -12.74
CA ASP A 68 -13.18 7.17 -13.26
C ASP A 68 -12.25 7.75 -12.18
N ASP A 69 -12.73 8.72 -11.40
CA ASP A 69 -11.90 9.48 -10.45
C ASP A 69 -12.11 9.07 -8.98
N PHE A 70 -13.13 8.26 -8.66
CA PHE A 70 -13.47 7.95 -7.27
C PHE A 70 -14.18 6.61 -7.10
N GLU A 71 -14.13 6.09 -5.88
CA GLU A 71 -14.92 4.95 -5.45
C GLU A 71 -16.12 5.41 -4.63
N PHE A 72 -17.22 4.66 -4.70
CA PHE A 72 -18.37 4.95 -3.87
C PHE A 72 -19.14 3.69 -3.46
N TYR A 73 -19.83 3.81 -2.34
CA TYR A 73 -20.76 2.81 -1.85
C TYR A 73 -22.18 3.18 -2.25
N THR A 74 -22.96 2.18 -2.62
CA THR A 74 -24.40 2.33 -2.85
C THR A 74 -25.14 1.08 -2.38
N THR A 75 -26.47 1.11 -2.35
CA THR A 75 -27.29 0.00 -1.89
C THR A 75 -28.26 -0.49 -2.96
N SER A 76 -28.48 -1.80 -3.03
CA SER A 76 -29.44 -2.43 -3.93
C SER A 76 -30.33 -3.39 -3.15
N LYS A 77 -31.58 -3.54 -3.59
CA LYS A 77 -32.49 -4.58 -3.06
C LYS A 77 -32.20 -5.97 -3.63
N LYS A 78 -31.59 -6.03 -4.81
CA LYS A 78 -31.26 -7.27 -5.54
C LYS A 78 -29.75 -7.45 -5.62
N GLU A 79 -29.32 -8.69 -5.63
CA GLU A 79 -27.95 -9.04 -5.95
C GLU A 79 -27.65 -8.68 -7.41
N ILE A 80 -26.45 -8.19 -7.67
CA ILE A 80 -26.00 -7.80 -9.00
C ILE A 80 -24.79 -8.65 -9.37
N GLN A 81 -24.91 -9.41 -10.46
CA GLN A 81 -23.88 -10.32 -10.98
C GLN A 81 -23.25 -9.77 -12.27
N ALA A 82 -22.97 -8.47 -12.32
CA ALA A 82 -22.33 -7.83 -13.46
C ALA A 82 -21.03 -7.15 -13.04
N ASN A 83 -20.02 -7.22 -13.91
CA ASN A 83 -18.72 -6.59 -13.66
C ASN A 83 -18.75 -5.07 -13.88
N TYR A 84 -19.59 -4.61 -14.82
CA TYR A 84 -19.76 -3.21 -15.18
C TYR A 84 -21.24 -2.83 -15.13
N LEU A 85 -21.49 -1.64 -14.58
CA LEU A 85 -22.82 -1.10 -14.38
C LEU A 85 -22.89 0.33 -14.89
N LYS A 86 -24.01 0.69 -15.49
CA LYS A 86 -24.42 2.07 -15.67
C LYS A 86 -25.38 2.43 -14.56
N ILE A 87 -24.98 3.35 -13.69
CA ILE A 87 -25.71 3.68 -12.47
C ILE A 87 -26.11 5.15 -12.44
N GLY A 88 -27.39 5.41 -12.21
CA GLY A 88 -27.92 6.74 -11.92
C GLY A 88 -27.76 7.05 -10.44
N VAL A 89 -26.96 8.06 -10.10
CA VAL A 89 -26.64 8.47 -8.72
C VAL A 89 -27.15 9.88 -8.41
N ILE A 90 -27.41 10.12 -7.12
CA ILE A 90 -27.79 11.44 -6.59
C ILE A 90 -26.53 12.11 -6.03
N THR A 91 -26.10 13.21 -6.64
CA THR A 91 -24.81 13.87 -6.36
C THR A 91 -24.91 14.97 -5.29
N LYS A 92 -26.11 15.52 -5.06
CA LYS A 92 -26.37 16.67 -4.18
C LYS A 92 -25.90 16.50 -2.74
N GLN A 93 -25.83 15.26 -2.26
CA GLN A 93 -25.44 14.94 -0.89
C GLN A 93 -23.92 14.79 -0.71
N VAL A 94 -23.15 14.82 -1.79
CA VAL A 94 -21.69 14.62 -1.74
C VAL A 94 -21.03 15.91 -1.28
N LYS A 95 -20.29 15.84 -0.17
CA LYS A 95 -19.46 16.95 0.32
C LYS A 95 -18.09 16.88 -0.33
N PHE A 96 -17.47 18.04 -0.56
CA PHE A 96 -16.10 18.10 -1.11
C PHE A 96 -15.08 17.31 -0.28
N LYS A 97 -15.20 17.35 1.06
CA LYS A 97 -14.34 16.57 1.97
C LYS A 97 -14.44 15.06 1.73
N ASP A 98 -15.59 14.56 1.30
CA ASP A 98 -15.77 13.13 1.04
C ASP A 98 -15.36 12.79 -0.40
N TYR A 99 -15.57 13.71 -1.34
CA TYR A 99 -15.03 13.62 -2.70
C TYR A 99 -13.50 13.52 -2.72
N ILE A 100 -12.79 14.41 -2.00
CA ILE A 100 -11.32 14.40 -1.92
C ILE A 100 -10.76 13.20 -1.15
N LYS A 101 -11.55 12.53 -0.31
CA LYS A 101 -11.12 11.24 0.27
C LYS A 101 -11.10 10.13 -0.80
N GLY A 102 -11.79 10.32 -1.91
CA GLY A 102 -11.92 9.36 -3.01
C GLY A 102 -12.85 8.18 -2.71
N VAL A 103 -13.46 8.10 -1.52
CA VAL A 103 -14.39 7.04 -1.14
C VAL A 103 -15.56 7.59 -0.32
N PHE A 104 -16.78 7.48 -0.83
CA PHE A 104 -17.98 8.04 -0.17
C PHE A 104 -19.26 7.28 -0.51
N TYR A 105 -20.37 7.61 0.14
CA TYR A 105 -21.67 6.98 -0.15
C TYR A 105 -22.49 7.84 -1.12
N MET A 106 -23.13 7.20 -2.10
CA MET A 106 -24.11 7.84 -2.97
C MET A 106 -25.38 6.98 -3.10
N PRO A 107 -26.57 7.56 -2.89
CA PRO A 107 -27.82 6.92 -3.27
C PRO A 107 -27.88 6.74 -4.79
N ASN A 108 -28.44 5.60 -5.22
CA ASN A 108 -28.77 5.37 -6.62
C ASN A 108 -30.29 5.39 -6.84
N PHE A 109 -30.69 5.69 -8.06
CA PHE A 109 -32.09 5.63 -8.51
C PHE A 109 -32.30 4.66 -9.69
N LYS A 110 -31.23 4.28 -10.39
CA LYS A 110 -31.29 3.33 -11.52
C LYS A 110 -29.99 2.55 -11.61
N ILE A 111 -30.08 1.24 -11.83
CA ILE A 111 -28.91 0.39 -12.11
C ILE A 111 -29.20 -0.41 -13.37
N GLU A 112 -28.33 -0.30 -14.35
CA GLU A 112 -28.37 -1.04 -15.61
C GLU A 112 -27.07 -1.81 -15.78
N ASN A 113 -27.15 -3.02 -16.32
CA ASN A 113 -25.95 -3.79 -16.66
C ASN A 113 -25.30 -3.18 -17.90
N LEU A 114 -24.00 -2.93 -17.81
CA LEU A 114 -23.22 -2.42 -18.94
C LEU A 114 -22.35 -3.56 -19.47
N GLN A 115 -22.57 -3.95 -20.73
CA GLN A 115 -21.63 -4.84 -21.42
C GLN A 115 -20.48 -3.99 -21.96
N LYS A 116 -19.32 -4.12 -21.32
CA LYS A 116 -18.08 -3.44 -21.71
C LYS A 116 -17.02 -4.49 -21.98
N GLU A 117 -16.21 -4.29 -23.01
CA GLU A 117 -15.10 -5.20 -23.27
C GLU A 117 -14.10 -5.19 -22.09
N PRO A 118 -13.56 -6.35 -21.71
CA PRO A 118 -12.62 -6.46 -20.61
C PRO A 118 -11.33 -5.69 -20.95
N ASN A 119 -10.92 -4.81 -20.04
CA ASN A 119 -9.66 -4.09 -20.17
C ASN A 119 -8.46 -5.01 -19.89
N LEU A 120 -7.23 -4.50 -20.03
CA LEU A 120 -6.02 -5.30 -19.77
C LEU A 120 -6.00 -5.91 -18.36
N LYS A 121 -6.42 -5.13 -17.34
CA LYS A 121 -6.51 -5.61 -15.96
C LYS A 121 -7.51 -6.74 -15.82
N ASP A 122 -8.66 -6.66 -16.47
CA ASP A 122 -9.69 -7.71 -16.47
C ASP A 122 -9.19 -8.97 -17.16
N LYS A 123 -8.47 -8.84 -18.28
CA LYS A 123 -7.85 -9.97 -18.98
C LYS A 123 -6.81 -10.66 -18.09
N LEU A 124 -5.97 -9.90 -17.40
CA LEU A 124 -4.99 -10.45 -16.45
C LEU A 124 -5.68 -11.11 -15.25
N GLN A 125 -6.74 -10.50 -14.71
CA GLN A 125 -7.51 -11.07 -13.62
C GLN A 125 -8.16 -12.40 -14.04
N ASN A 126 -8.75 -12.46 -15.23
CA ASN A 126 -9.32 -13.71 -15.77
C ASN A 126 -8.24 -14.78 -15.95
N PHE A 127 -7.06 -14.41 -16.45
CA PHE A 127 -5.92 -15.33 -16.62
C PHE A 127 -5.41 -15.90 -15.29
N ILE A 128 -5.37 -15.09 -14.22
CA ILE A 128 -5.00 -15.56 -12.88
C ILE A 128 -6.10 -16.47 -12.34
N THR A 129 -7.34 -16.00 -12.37
CA THR A 129 -8.47 -16.73 -11.76
C THR A 129 -8.80 -18.05 -12.48
N SER A 130 -8.49 -18.20 -13.76
CA SER A 130 -8.64 -19.48 -14.48
C SER A 130 -7.69 -20.57 -14.00
N GLN A 131 -6.61 -20.22 -13.30
CA GLN A 131 -5.61 -21.17 -12.80
C GLN A 131 -5.92 -21.73 -11.41
N HIS A 132 -6.99 -21.26 -10.76
CA HIS A 132 -7.37 -21.68 -9.41
C HIS A 132 -8.79 -22.26 -9.37
N GLN A 133 -9.02 -23.21 -8.47
CA GLN A 133 -10.36 -23.79 -8.28
C GLN A 133 -11.14 -23.04 -7.19
N SER A 134 -10.51 -22.76 -6.05
CA SER A 134 -11.17 -22.14 -4.89
C SER A 134 -11.46 -20.65 -5.11
N PRO A 135 -12.68 -20.16 -4.80
CA PRO A 135 -13.00 -18.73 -4.82
C PRO A 135 -12.07 -17.90 -3.93
N LYS A 136 -11.67 -18.40 -2.75
CA LYS A 136 -10.75 -17.70 -1.84
C LYS A 136 -9.39 -17.45 -2.49
N LEU A 137 -8.85 -18.44 -3.21
CA LEU A 137 -7.55 -18.31 -3.87
C LEU A 137 -7.60 -17.40 -5.09
N LYS A 138 -8.69 -17.46 -5.86
CA LYS A 138 -8.95 -16.51 -6.95
C LYS A 138 -8.89 -15.07 -6.44
N GLU A 139 -9.54 -14.80 -5.31
CA GLU A 139 -9.49 -13.48 -4.65
C GLU A 139 -8.09 -13.14 -4.13
N LEU A 140 -7.42 -14.09 -3.47
CA LEU A 140 -6.08 -13.92 -2.91
C LEU A 140 -5.06 -13.51 -3.97
N TYR A 141 -4.91 -14.30 -5.03
CA TYR A 141 -3.92 -14.04 -6.08
C TYR A 141 -4.27 -12.81 -6.92
N SER A 142 -5.57 -12.56 -7.16
CA SER A 142 -6.00 -11.31 -7.79
C SER A 142 -5.65 -10.09 -6.93
N ALA A 143 -5.81 -10.17 -5.62
CA ALA A 143 -5.44 -9.10 -4.70
C ALA A 143 -3.91 -8.90 -4.65
N LEU A 144 -3.17 -10.01 -4.64
CA LEU A 144 -1.72 -10.04 -4.58
C LEU A 144 -1.03 -9.45 -5.81
N TYR A 145 -1.62 -9.62 -7.00
CA TYR A 145 -1.02 -9.17 -8.27
C TYR A 145 -1.68 -7.94 -8.89
N LEU A 146 -2.96 -7.70 -8.61
CA LEU A 146 -3.74 -6.64 -9.26
C LEU A 146 -4.40 -5.67 -8.26
N ALA A 147 -4.12 -5.82 -6.96
CA ALA A 147 -4.71 -5.03 -5.88
C ALA A 147 -6.25 -5.03 -5.90
N THR A 148 -6.86 -6.15 -6.31
CA THR A 148 -8.31 -6.30 -6.25
C THR A 148 -8.80 -6.34 -4.80
N PRO A 149 -10.03 -5.87 -4.53
CA PRO A 149 -10.61 -5.97 -3.21
C PRO A 149 -10.82 -7.44 -2.82
N ILE A 150 -10.54 -7.76 -1.55
CA ILE A 150 -10.77 -9.08 -0.95
C ILE A 150 -12.12 -9.14 -0.23
N SER A 151 -12.76 -10.30 -0.20
CA SER A 151 -13.97 -10.55 0.59
C SER A 151 -13.73 -10.38 2.09
N LYS A 152 -14.81 -10.27 2.87
CA LYS A 152 -14.72 -10.18 4.33
C LYS A 152 -14.14 -11.44 4.97
N ASP A 153 -14.48 -12.59 4.39
CA ASP A 153 -14.02 -13.90 4.83
C ASP A 153 -12.50 -14.01 4.66
N LEU A 154 -11.99 -13.82 3.43
CA LEU A 154 -10.55 -13.81 3.18
C LEU A 154 -9.82 -12.72 4.00
N ARG A 155 -10.42 -11.54 4.18
CA ARG A 155 -9.84 -10.47 5.02
C ARG A 155 -9.69 -10.91 6.48
N GLY A 156 -10.66 -11.65 7.02
CA GLY A 156 -10.60 -12.21 8.36
C GLY A 156 -9.37 -13.09 8.52
N ASP A 157 -9.28 -14.13 7.70
CA ASP A 157 -8.17 -15.10 7.73
C ASP A 157 -6.80 -14.42 7.63
N VAL A 158 -6.68 -13.49 6.68
CA VAL A 158 -5.44 -12.74 6.42
C VAL A 158 -5.06 -11.78 7.56
N THR A 159 -6.06 -11.23 8.25
CA THR A 159 -5.83 -10.34 9.41
C THR A 159 -5.43 -11.15 10.64
N SER A 160 -5.98 -12.35 10.83
CA SER A 160 -5.59 -13.27 11.91
C SER A 160 -4.11 -13.65 11.81
N TRP A 161 -3.63 -13.92 10.60
CA TRP A 161 -2.21 -14.15 10.32
C TRP A 161 -1.32 -12.89 10.42
N GLY A 162 -1.90 -11.69 10.44
CA GLY A 162 -1.16 -10.42 10.41
C GLY A 162 -0.57 -10.06 9.04
N ILE A 163 -0.81 -10.89 8.02
CA ILE A 163 -0.23 -10.75 6.68
C ILE A 163 -1.05 -9.83 5.76
N ALA A 164 -2.06 -9.13 6.28
CA ALA A 164 -2.88 -8.19 5.49
C ALA A 164 -2.07 -7.15 4.73
N HIS A 165 -0.96 -6.68 5.32
CA HIS A 165 -0.06 -5.73 4.68
C HIS A 165 0.89 -6.37 3.65
N ILE A 166 1.11 -7.69 3.72
CA ILE A 166 1.91 -8.46 2.76
C ILE A 166 1.03 -8.88 1.57
N ILE A 167 -0.27 -9.09 1.76
CA ILE A 167 -1.18 -9.43 0.67
C ILE A 167 -1.63 -8.18 -0.10
N ALA A 168 -1.80 -7.05 0.59
CA ALA A 168 -2.01 -5.79 -0.08
C ALA A 168 -0.72 -5.36 -0.79
N ILE A 169 -0.78 -5.18 -2.12
CA ILE A 169 0.33 -4.63 -2.90
C ILE A 169 0.87 -3.35 -2.21
N SER A 170 2.16 -3.38 -1.92
CA SER A 170 2.86 -2.41 -1.08
C SER A 170 4.25 -2.10 -1.62
N GLY A 171 4.99 -1.23 -0.93
CA GLY A 171 6.37 -0.91 -1.29
C GLY A 171 7.33 -2.09 -1.17
N PHE A 172 6.99 -3.09 -0.36
CA PHE A 172 7.77 -4.33 -0.30
C PHE A 172 7.70 -5.08 -1.64
N HIS A 173 6.52 -5.17 -2.26
CA HIS A 173 6.35 -5.77 -3.59
C HIS A 173 7.12 -5.00 -4.64
N LEU A 174 7.02 -3.67 -4.62
CA LEU A 174 7.79 -2.80 -5.53
C LEU A 174 9.29 -3.09 -5.43
N GLY A 175 9.82 -3.21 -4.20
CA GLY A 175 11.22 -3.53 -3.95
C GLY A 175 11.62 -4.92 -4.45
N ILE A 176 10.78 -5.93 -4.24
CA ILE A 176 11.00 -7.29 -4.74
C ILE A 176 11.00 -7.31 -6.27
N ILE A 177 9.97 -6.74 -6.90
CA ILE A 177 9.86 -6.67 -8.37
C ILE A 177 11.08 -5.95 -8.95
N PHE A 178 11.42 -4.79 -8.38
CA PHE A 178 12.60 -4.02 -8.81
C PHE A 178 13.87 -4.86 -8.69
N GLY A 179 14.12 -5.47 -7.53
CA GLY A 179 15.33 -6.26 -7.28
C GLY A 179 15.45 -7.46 -8.23
N VAL A 180 14.40 -8.25 -8.38
CA VAL A 180 14.39 -9.44 -9.25
C VAL A 180 14.58 -9.03 -10.71
N MET A 181 13.84 -8.04 -11.21
CA MET A 181 14.02 -7.53 -12.57
C MET A 181 15.43 -6.99 -12.78
N PHE A 182 15.96 -6.25 -11.81
CA PHE A 182 17.31 -5.69 -11.88
C PHE A 182 18.36 -6.79 -12.02
N PHE A 183 18.31 -7.84 -11.22
CA PHE A 183 19.26 -8.94 -11.31
C PHE A 183 19.12 -9.75 -12.61
N ILE A 184 17.89 -10.06 -13.05
CA ILE A 184 17.65 -10.80 -14.29
C ILE A 184 18.15 -10.00 -15.50
N ILE A 185 17.73 -8.74 -15.62
CA ILE A 185 18.11 -7.87 -16.74
C ILE A 185 19.61 -7.63 -16.71
N LYS A 186 20.20 -7.36 -15.53
CA LYS A 186 21.65 -7.17 -15.42
C LYS A 186 22.42 -8.41 -15.82
N PHE A 187 21.99 -9.61 -15.41
CA PHE A 187 22.65 -10.85 -15.81
C PHE A 187 22.60 -11.08 -17.33
N ALA A 188 21.46 -10.79 -17.96
CA ALA A 188 21.32 -10.92 -19.41
C ALA A 188 22.08 -9.82 -20.18
N TYR A 189 21.99 -8.57 -19.73
CA TYR A 189 22.50 -7.39 -20.42
C TYR A 189 23.99 -7.13 -20.19
N ALA A 190 24.54 -7.50 -19.02
CA ALA A 190 25.96 -7.28 -18.72
C ALA A 190 26.88 -7.91 -19.78
N ARG A 191 26.56 -9.14 -20.22
CA ARG A 191 27.34 -9.82 -21.28
C ARG A 191 27.33 -9.10 -22.62
N LEU A 192 26.25 -8.40 -22.96
CA LEU A 192 26.15 -7.63 -24.19
C LEU A 192 26.81 -6.25 -24.03
N SER A 193 26.60 -5.60 -22.90
CA SER A 193 27.12 -4.26 -22.64
C SER A 193 28.65 -4.23 -22.55
N ASP A 194 29.27 -5.22 -21.91
CA ASP A 194 30.73 -5.31 -21.80
C ASP A 194 31.40 -5.47 -23.19
N ARG A 195 30.66 -6.02 -24.16
CA ARG A 195 31.14 -6.22 -25.52
C ARG A 195 30.93 -5.02 -26.44
N PHE A 196 29.81 -4.29 -26.30
CA PHE A 196 29.39 -3.26 -27.25
C PHE A 196 29.39 -1.82 -26.71
N PHE A 197 29.23 -1.61 -25.40
CA PHE A 197 29.07 -0.27 -24.81
C PHE A 197 29.72 -0.12 -23.40
N PRO A 198 31.07 -0.15 -23.30
CA PRO A 198 31.77 -0.14 -22.02
C PRO A 198 31.68 1.17 -21.22
N TYR A 199 31.28 2.29 -21.84
CA TYR A 199 31.26 3.62 -21.20
C TYR A 199 29.91 4.00 -20.55
N ARG A 200 28.88 3.14 -20.62
CA ARG A 200 27.53 3.44 -20.13
C ARG A 200 27.36 3.02 -18.67
N ASN A 201 26.61 3.80 -17.89
CA ASN A 201 26.23 3.40 -16.54
C ASN A 201 25.05 2.41 -16.60
N ILE A 202 25.37 1.13 -16.78
CA ILE A 202 24.40 0.03 -16.91
C ILE A 202 23.41 0.01 -15.74
N ASN A 203 23.88 0.24 -14.50
CA ASN A 203 23.01 0.19 -13.33
C ASN A 203 21.95 1.30 -13.39
N PHE A 204 22.31 2.52 -13.83
CA PHE A 204 21.37 3.62 -13.98
C PHE A 204 20.33 3.33 -15.05
N GLU A 205 20.75 2.83 -16.20
CA GLU A 205 19.85 2.57 -17.34
C GLU A 205 18.87 1.44 -17.07
N ILE A 206 19.35 0.34 -16.47
CA ILE A 206 18.48 -0.76 -16.04
C ILE A 206 17.49 -0.25 -14.99
N SER A 207 17.95 0.54 -14.02
CA SER A 207 17.05 1.10 -12.99
C SER A 207 15.99 2.00 -13.61
N LEU A 208 16.37 2.88 -14.54
CA LEU A 208 15.45 3.76 -15.25
C LEU A 208 14.41 2.97 -16.04
N PHE A 209 14.84 1.96 -16.79
CA PHE A 209 13.96 1.07 -17.54
C PHE A 209 12.96 0.37 -16.61
N ILE A 210 13.43 -0.18 -15.49
CA ILE A 210 12.56 -0.85 -14.52
C ILE A 210 11.55 0.14 -13.92
N PHE A 211 11.95 1.36 -13.57
CA PHE A 211 11.00 2.37 -13.09
C PHE A 211 9.93 2.71 -14.15
N VAL A 212 10.29 2.78 -15.43
CA VAL A 212 9.30 2.95 -16.51
C VAL A 212 8.33 1.76 -16.56
N CYS A 213 8.82 0.52 -16.48
CA CYS A 213 7.98 -0.67 -16.41
C CYS A 213 7.07 -0.69 -15.18
N LEU A 214 7.59 -0.30 -14.01
CA LEU A 214 6.81 -0.18 -12.77
C LEU A 214 5.77 0.93 -12.85
N GLY A 215 6.04 2.02 -13.58
CA GLY A 215 5.07 3.06 -13.89
C GLY A 215 3.93 2.54 -14.77
N PHE A 216 4.24 1.71 -15.77
CA PHE A 216 3.22 1.03 -16.57
C PHE A 216 2.40 0.04 -15.72
N TYR A 217 3.05 -0.70 -14.82
CA TYR A 217 2.35 -1.59 -13.88
C TYR A 217 1.45 -0.81 -12.92
N LEU A 218 1.90 0.35 -12.41
CA LEU A 218 1.07 1.26 -11.60
C LEU A 218 -0.18 1.72 -12.36
N TRP A 219 -0.08 1.95 -13.66
CA TRP A 219 -1.22 2.27 -14.52
C TRP A 219 -2.20 1.09 -14.63
N ILE A 220 -1.72 -0.14 -14.80
CA ILE A 220 -2.56 -1.36 -14.75
C ILE A 220 -3.25 -1.51 -13.39
N LEU A 221 -2.59 -1.12 -12.31
CA LEU A 221 -3.15 -1.11 -10.96
C LEU A 221 -4.15 0.03 -10.71
N ASP A 222 -4.51 0.82 -11.74
CA ASP A 222 -5.38 1.99 -11.65
C ASP A 222 -4.93 2.96 -10.55
N PHE A 223 -3.62 3.25 -10.49
CA PHE A 223 -3.02 4.15 -9.50
C PHE A 223 -3.38 3.82 -8.04
N THR A 224 -3.44 2.52 -7.72
CA THR A 224 -3.73 2.05 -6.36
C THR A 224 -2.88 2.82 -5.33
N PRO A 225 -3.51 3.47 -4.32
CA PRO A 225 -2.81 4.42 -3.45
C PRO A 225 -1.58 3.84 -2.76
N SER A 226 -1.62 2.57 -2.35
CA SER A 226 -0.48 1.91 -1.69
C SER A 226 0.73 1.76 -2.60
N PHE A 227 0.53 1.36 -3.85
CA PHE A 227 1.62 1.20 -4.81
C PHE A 227 2.14 2.56 -5.28
N LEU A 228 1.24 3.50 -5.55
CA LEU A 228 1.58 4.87 -5.98
C LEU A 228 2.57 5.55 -5.02
N ARG A 229 2.29 5.49 -3.72
CA ARG A 229 3.16 6.09 -2.70
C ARG A 229 4.56 5.51 -2.72
N SER A 230 4.66 4.18 -2.79
CA SER A 230 5.94 3.49 -2.82
C SER A 230 6.69 3.77 -4.12
N TYR A 231 5.99 3.85 -5.25
CA TYR A 231 6.57 4.24 -6.54
C TYR A 231 7.16 5.65 -6.48
N VAL A 232 6.41 6.63 -5.97
CA VAL A 232 6.90 8.01 -5.78
C VAL A 232 8.12 8.05 -4.87
N MET A 233 8.07 7.38 -3.71
CA MET A 233 9.22 7.28 -2.80
C MET A 233 10.43 6.60 -3.46
N GLY A 234 10.21 5.58 -4.28
CA GLY A 234 11.25 4.87 -5.04
C GLY A 234 11.89 5.74 -6.11
N VAL A 235 11.09 6.48 -6.89
CA VAL A 235 11.59 7.41 -7.91
C VAL A 235 12.39 8.55 -7.27
N VAL A 236 11.89 9.14 -6.18
CA VAL A 236 12.65 10.16 -5.44
C VAL A 236 13.96 9.58 -4.92
N GLY A 237 13.94 8.38 -4.33
CA GLY A 237 15.14 7.67 -3.90
C GLY A 237 16.15 7.46 -5.03
N PHE A 238 15.68 7.03 -6.21
CA PHE A 238 16.50 6.85 -7.40
C PHE A 238 17.14 8.15 -7.88
N VAL A 239 16.38 9.24 -7.92
CA VAL A 239 16.89 10.57 -8.28
C VAL A 239 17.96 11.02 -7.28
N LEU A 240 17.73 10.83 -5.98
CA LEU A 240 18.72 11.16 -4.94
C LEU A 240 20.02 10.37 -5.12
N VAL A 241 19.94 9.05 -5.36
CA VAL A 241 21.12 8.21 -5.64
C VAL A 241 21.86 8.68 -6.89
N SER A 242 21.12 9.02 -7.94
CA SER A 242 21.69 9.47 -9.23
C SER A 242 22.47 10.78 -9.10
N PHE A 243 22.08 11.65 -8.16
CA PHE A 243 22.82 12.87 -7.81
C PHE A 243 23.86 12.67 -6.70
N GLY A 244 24.14 11.43 -6.27
CA GLY A 244 25.12 11.15 -5.21
C GLY A 244 24.69 11.64 -3.82
N LEU A 245 23.39 11.87 -3.60
CA LEU A 245 22.85 12.30 -2.32
C LEU A 245 22.66 11.11 -1.38
N LYS A 246 22.89 11.33 -0.09
CA LYS A 246 22.68 10.28 0.94
C LYS A 246 21.18 9.99 1.04
N VAL A 247 20.77 8.74 0.76
CA VAL A 247 19.37 8.29 0.79
C VAL A 247 18.80 8.22 2.21
N PHE A 248 19.57 7.69 3.16
CA PHE A 248 19.16 7.46 4.55
C PHE A 248 19.27 8.75 5.38
N LYS A 249 18.38 9.69 5.10
CA LYS A 249 18.25 10.97 5.80
C LYS A 249 16.78 11.26 6.06
N ILE A 250 16.45 11.69 7.27
CA ILE A 250 15.07 11.99 7.65
C ILE A 250 14.50 13.13 6.80
N GLU A 251 15.35 14.07 6.39
CA GLU A 251 14.97 15.19 5.52
C GLU A 251 14.47 14.69 4.15
N ASN A 252 15.04 13.60 3.64
CA ASN A 252 14.59 13.01 2.38
C ASN A 252 13.22 12.35 2.54
N LEU A 253 12.97 11.70 3.68
CA LEU A 253 11.64 11.13 3.96
C LEU A 253 10.60 12.24 4.01
N LEU A 254 10.89 13.33 4.72
CA LEU A 254 9.98 14.47 4.79
C LEU A 254 9.74 15.09 3.40
N LEU A 255 10.79 15.21 2.58
CA LEU A 255 10.67 15.66 1.20
C LEU A 255 9.75 14.74 0.39
N CYS A 256 9.92 13.41 0.48
CA CYS A 256 9.05 12.44 -0.19
C CYS A 256 7.59 12.60 0.23
N VAL A 257 7.33 12.79 1.53
CA VAL A 257 5.98 12.97 2.08
C VAL A 257 5.35 14.26 1.53
N ILE A 258 6.08 15.38 1.58
CA ILE A 258 5.63 16.67 1.06
C ILE A 258 5.31 16.58 -0.43
N LEU A 259 6.23 16.05 -1.24
CA LEU A 259 6.02 15.89 -2.69
C LEU A 259 4.80 15.02 -2.98
N SER A 260 4.63 13.90 -2.26
CA SER A 260 3.47 13.02 -2.45
C SER A 260 2.15 13.74 -2.16
N MET A 261 2.08 14.53 -1.07
CA MET A 261 0.88 15.30 -0.70
C MET A 261 0.57 16.41 -1.70
N ILE A 262 1.60 17.05 -2.28
CA ILE A 262 1.44 18.12 -3.27
C ILE A 262 0.77 17.60 -4.52
N PHE A 263 1.23 16.48 -5.07
CA PHE A 263 0.69 15.93 -6.31
C PHE A 263 -0.63 15.19 -6.11
N VAL A 264 -0.87 14.60 -4.93
CA VAL A 264 -2.08 13.83 -4.64
C VAL A 264 -2.65 14.25 -3.28
N PRO A 265 -3.47 15.32 -3.24
CA PRO A 265 -4.02 15.85 -1.98
C PRO A 265 -4.82 14.82 -1.16
N ASN A 266 -5.46 13.86 -1.86
CA ASN A 266 -6.25 12.78 -1.25
C ASN A 266 -5.44 11.94 -0.24
N LEU A 267 -4.11 11.89 -0.38
CA LEU A 267 -3.23 11.13 0.50
C LEU A 267 -3.27 11.63 1.95
N VAL A 268 -3.60 12.91 2.20
CA VAL A 268 -3.68 13.49 3.55
C VAL A 268 -4.72 12.75 4.41
N PHE A 269 -5.78 12.22 3.80
CA PHE A 269 -6.82 11.46 4.51
C PHE A 269 -6.57 9.95 4.52
N SER A 270 -5.48 9.49 3.91
CA SER A 270 -5.20 8.07 3.77
C SER A 270 -4.49 7.50 4.99
N ILE A 271 -5.17 6.65 5.75
CA ILE A 271 -4.58 5.89 6.86
C ILE A 271 -3.38 5.06 6.37
N GLY A 272 -3.48 4.48 5.17
CA GLY A 272 -2.38 3.71 4.57
C GLY A 272 -1.15 4.56 4.23
N PHE A 273 -1.32 5.86 3.95
CA PHE A 273 -0.17 6.76 3.76
C PHE A 273 0.55 7.02 5.08
N TYR A 274 -0.20 7.31 6.13
CA TYR A 274 0.34 7.48 7.48
C TYR A 274 1.16 6.26 7.89
N PHE A 275 0.62 5.05 7.70
CA PHE A 275 1.35 3.82 8.01
C PHE A 275 2.60 3.59 7.14
N SER A 276 2.53 3.93 5.85
CA SER A 276 3.71 3.84 4.97
C SER A 276 4.82 4.78 5.43
N CYS A 277 4.50 6.00 5.85
CA CYS A 277 5.47 6.96 6.35
C CYS A 277 6.08 6.49 7.67
N LEU A 278 5.25 5.98 8.58
CA LEU A 278 5.71 5.41 9.85
C LEU A 278 6.62 4.20 9.66
N GLY A 279 6.30 3.27 8.75
CA GLY A 279 7.16 2.12 8.47
C GLY A 279 8.56 2.54 8.02
N VAL A 280 8.65 3.45 7.05
CA VAL A 280 9.95 3.99 6.59
C VAL A 280 10.64 4.80 7.69
N PHE A 281 9.88 5.56 8.48
CA PHE A 281 10.40 6.29 9.63
C PHE A 281 11.03 5.36 10.67
N PHE A 282 10.39 4.25 11.04
CA PHE A 282 10.94 3.29 12.00
C PHE A 282 12.17 2.58 11.46
N ILE A 283 12.22 2.30 10.16
CA ILE A 283 13.45 1.78 9.51
C ILE A 283 14.59 2.79 9.67
N PHE A 284 14.33 4.08 9.37
CA PHE A 284 15.34 5.14 9.50
C PHE A 284 15.74 5.35 10.96
N LEU A 285 14.79 5.30 11.88
CA LEU A 285 15.01 5.47 13.31
C LEU A 285 15.91 4.37 13.87
N TYR A 286 15.67 3.11 13.44
CA TYR A 286 16.50 1.98 13.83
C TYR A 286 17.93 2.13 13.31
N ILE A 287 18.08 2.38 11.99
CA ILE A 287 19.39 2.56 11.37
C ILE A 287 20.16 3.72 12.02
N HIS A 288 19.48 4.82 12.37
CA HIS A 288 20.10 5.99 12.99
C HIS A 288 20.71 5.68 14.37
N HIS A 289 20.03 4.90 15.21
CA HIS A 289 20.43 4.68 16.60
C HIS A 289 21.19 3.37 16.86
N PHE A 290 20.97 2.37 16.00
CA PHE A 290 21.47 1.00 16.18
C PHE A 290 22.30 0.51 15.00
N GLY A 291 22.31 1.20 13.86
CA GLY A 291 23.06 0.79 12.66
C GLY A 291 24.53 1.26 12.68
N ASP A 292 25.41 0.53 13.36
CA ASP A 292 26.85 0.76 13.23
C ASP A 292 27.39 0.12 11.93
N LYS A 293 28.21 0.86 11.18
CA LYS A 293 28.88 0.40 9.96
C LYS A 293 29.86 -0.72 10.20
N LYS A 294 30.41 -0.85 11.41
CA LYS A 294 31.36 -1.91 11.76
C LYS A 294 30.67 -3.27 11.80
N ASP A 295 29.44 -3.30 12.30
CA ASP A 295 28.66 -4.52 12.48
C ASP A 295 28.20 -5.11 11.13
N LEU A 296 28.02 -4.25 10.12
CA LEU A 296 27.72 -4.64 8.73
C LEU A 296 28.83 -5.48 8.05
N LYS A 297 30.06 -5.53 8.60
CA LYS A 297 31.14 -6.34 8.04
C LYS A 297 31.04 -7.83 8.42
N SER A 298 30.32 -8.14 9.50
CA SER A 298 30.13 -9.51 9.97
C SER A 298 28.79 -10.06 9.48
N PRO A 299 28.76 -11.16 8.71
CA PRO A 299 27.50 -11.76 8.25
C PRO A 299 26.55 -12.10 9.39
N LYS A 300 27.08 -12.54 10.55
CA LYS A 300 26.28 -12.86 11.74
C LYS A 300 25.58 -11.62 12.30
N MET A 301 26.31 -10.51 12.42
CA MET A 301 25.73 -9.26 12.92
C MET A 301 24.76 -8.66 11.93
N MET A 302 24.99 -8.81 10.63
CA MET A 302 24.03 -8.39 9.61
C MET A 302 22.69 -9.12 9.72
N ILE A 303 22.71 -10.45 9.93
CA ILE A 303 21.49 -11.23 10.15
C ILE A 303 20.80 -10.80 11.45
N LEU A 304 21.57 -10.61 12.52
CA LEU A 304 21.03 -10.15 13.81
C LEU A 304 20.36 -8.77 13.67
N HIS A 305 21.00 -7.81 13.02
CA HIS A 305 20.42 -6.49 12.77
C HIS A 305 19.18 -6.54 11.88
N GLY A 306 19.15 -7.44 10.89
CA GLY A 306 17.95 -7.68 10.08
C GLY A 306 16.76 -8.13 10.93
N LEU A 307 16.97 -9.15 11.76
CA LEU A 307 15.93 -9.64 12.68
C LEU A 307 15.51 -8.58 13.70
N MET A 308 16.46 -7.86 14.29
CA MET A 308 16.19 -6.82 15.29
C MET A 308 15.46 -5.61 14.69
N LEU A 309 15.76 -5.26 13.43
CA LEU A 309 15.04 -4.24 12.69
C LEU A 309 13.56 -4.64 12.53
N GLU A 310 13.29 -5.87 12.12
CA GLU A 310 11.91 -6.36 11.94
C GLU A 310 11.15 -6.42 13.26
N ILE A 311 11.77 -6.93 14.32
CA ILE A 311 11.18 -6.93 15.67
C ILE A 311 10.87 -5.51 16.11
N PHE A 312 11.79 -4.57 15.88
CA PHE A 312 11.60 -3.16 16.25
C PHE A 312 10.45 -2.53 15.47
N VAL A 313 10.43 -2.68 14.15
CA VAL A 313 9.38 -2.13 13.28
C VAL A 313 8.02 -2.75 13.61
N PHE A 314 7.94 -4.07 13.75
CA PHE A 314 6.73 -4.78 14.17
C PHE A 314 6.20 -4.22 15.49
N SER A 315 7.08 -4.14 16.50
CA SER A 315 6.71 -3.67 17.83
C SER A 315 6.23 -2.22 17.82
N ALA A 316 6.98 -1.31 17.18
CA ALA A 316 6.63 0.11 17.12
C ALA A 316 5.34 0.36 16.32
N MET A 317 5.03 -0.48 15.34
CA MET A 317 3.86 -0.31 14.46
C MET A 317 2.54 -0.74 15.11
N ASN A 318 2.59 -1.65 16.10
CA ASN A 318 1.39 -2.19 16.74
C ASN A 318 0.51 -1.11 17.38
N LEU A 319 1.10 -0.12 18.04
CA LEU A 319 0.34 0.94 18.72
C LEU A 319 -0.50 1.81 17.76
N PRO A 320 0.06 2.40 16.68
CA PRO A 320 -0.75 3.12 15.72
C PRO A 320 -1.70 2.20 14.94
N VAL A 321 -1.39 0.92 14.74
CA VAL A 321 -2.29 -0.03 14.09
C VAL A 321 -3.53 -0.32 14.95
N PHE A 322 -3.36 -0.63 16.24
CA PHE A 322 -4.46 -0.94 17.15
C PHE A 322 -5.34 0.26 17.52
N TYR A 323 -4.93 1.47 17.14
CA TYR A 323 -5.82 2.64 17.17
C TYR A 323 -6.87 2.59 16.03
N PHE A 324 -6.50 2.11 14.83
CA PHE A 324 -7.38 2.07 13.66
C PHE A 324 -8.03 0.69 13.43
N PHE A 325 -7.34 -0.39 13.81
CA PHE A 325 -7.74 -1.77 13.54
C PHE A 325 -7.61 -2.60 14.81
N SER A 326 -8.74 -3.06 15.34
CA SER A 326 -8.75 -3.78 16.63
C SER A 326 -8.29 -5.25 16.62
N PRO A 327 -8.43 -6.04 15.53
CA PRO A 327 -8.04 -7.45 15.58
C PRO A 327 -6.54 -7.67 15.83
N ALA A 328 -6.23 -8.43 16.87
CA ALA A 328 -4.88 -8.87 17.23
C ALA A 328 -4.85 -10.38 17.44
N GLY A 329 -3.73 -11.03 17.12
CA GLY A 329 -3.58 -12.47 17.30
C GLY A 329 -2.12 -12.86 17.40
N LEU A 330 -1.82 -13.95 18.10
CA LEU A 330 -0.46 -14.45 18.24
C LEU A 330 0.18 -14.79 16.88
N PHE A 331 -0.63 -15.28 15.94
CA PHE A 331 -0.20 -15.56 14.57
C PHE A 331 0.34 -14.33 13.83
N GLN A 332 0.07 -13.09 14.27
CA GLN A 332 0.63 -11.89 13.66
C GLN A 332 2.17 -11.82 13.77
N LEU A 333 2.78 -12.50 14.74
CA LEU A 333 4.24 -12.64 14.83
C LEU A 333 4.84 -13.40 13.64
N SER A 334 4.04 -14.22 12.96
CA SER A 334 4.47 -14.96 11.77
C SER A 334 4.87 -14.05 10.61
N VAL A 335 4.46 -12.78 10.61
CA VAL A 335 4.87 -11.77 9.63
C VAL A 335 6.39 -11.69 9.49
N ILE A 336 7.12 -11.86 10.60
CA ILE A 336 8.59 -11.79 10.62
C ILE A 336 9.17 -12.92 9.74
N PRO A 337 8.97 -14.22 10.03
CA PRO A 337 9.47 -15.28 9.17
C PRO A 337 8.82 -15.31 7.79
N LEU A 338 7.52 -15.00 7.68
CA LEU A 338 6.80 -15.00 6.40
C LEU A 338 7.29 -13.91 5.46
N GLY A 339 7.79 -12.78 5.96
CA GLY A 339 8.41 -11.74 5.15
C GLY A 339 9.54 -12.28 4.28
N TYR A 340 10.44 -13.09 4.85
CA TYR A 340 11.54 -13.73 4.11
C TYR A 340 11.06 -14.79 3.13
N VAL A 341 10.12 -15.63 3.56
CA VAL A 341 9.51 -16.64 2.68
C VAL A 341 8.85 -15.96 1.49
N PHE A 342 8.20 -14.82 1.72
CA PHE A 342 7.50 -14.05 0.69
C PHE A 342 8.45 -13.48 -0.38
N VAL A 343 9.68 -13.09 -0.02
CA VAL A 343 10.69 -12.64 -1.00
C VAL A 343 10.97 -13.70 -2.06
N LEU A 344 10.93 -14.98 -1.69
CA LEU A 344 11.13 -16.10 -2.61
C LEU A 344 9.82 -16.54 -3.27
N PHE A 345 8.76 -16.65 -2.46
CA PHE A 345 7.46 -17.11 -2.90
C PHE A 345 6.84 -16.18 -3.95
N TYR A 346 6.90 -14.86 -3.75
CA TYR A 346 6.21 -13.93 -4.64
C TYR A 346 6.73 -13.97 -6.09
N PRO A 347 8.05 -13.83 -6.37
CA PRO A 347 8.58 -13.95 -7.73
C PRO A 347 8.36 -15.34 -8.34
N LEU A 348 8.55 -16.40 -7.55
CA LEU A 348 8.32 -17.77 -8.00
C LEU A 348 6.86 -17.98 -8.39
N SER A 349 5.94 -17.50 -7.57
CA SER A 349 4.51 -17.62 -7.81
C SER A 349 4.11 -16.83 -9.05
N VAL A 350 4.59 -15.59 -9.24
CA VAL A 350 4.38 -14.83 -10.49
C VAL A 350 4.91 -15.58 -11.70
N PHE A 351 6.13 -16.14 -11.60
CA PHE A 351 6.74 -16.93 -12.68
C PHE A 351 5.85 -18.13 -13.05
N LEU A 352 5.40 -18.92 -12.08
CA LEU A 352 4.51 -20.07 -12.34
C LEU A 352 3.18 -19.68 -12.99
N HIS A 353 2.60 -18.54 -12.59
CA HIS A 353 1.37 -18.03 -13.21
C HIS A 353 1.58 -17.66 -14.67
N ILE A 354 2.75 -17.11 -15.04
CA ILE A 354 3.07 -16.79 -16.44
C ILE A 354 3.06 -18.06 -17.31
N PHE A 355 3.48 -19.21 -16.77
CA PHE A 355 3.47 -20.50 -17.49
C PHE A 355 2.14 -21.27 -17.36
N GLY A 356 1.12 -20.69 -16.73
CA GLY A 356 -0.19 -21.34 -16.59
C GLY A 356 -0.27 -22.44 -15.53
N ILE A 357 0.74 -22.54 -14.65
CA ILE A 357 0.81 -23.57 -13.59
C ILE A 357 0.75 -22.94 -12.18
N GLY A 358 0.08 -21.79 -12.05
CA GLY A 358 -0.06 -21.05 -10.80
C GLY A 358 -0.75 -21.83 -9.66
N GLY A 359 -1.59 -22.81 -10.01
CA GLY A 359 -2.36 -23.63 -9.06
C GLY A 359 -1.54 -24.63 -8.22
N ILE A 360 -0.22 -24.77 -8.46
CA ILE A 360 0.64 -25.72 -7.72
C ILE A 360 0.58 -25.48 -6.21
N PHE A 361 0.42 -24.22 -5.78
CA PHE A 361 0.40 -23.86 -4.36
C PHE A 361 -0.99 -23.84 -3.72
N ASP A 362 -2.05 -24.19 -4.47
CA ASP A 362 -3.43 -24.02 -4.00
C ASP A 362 -3.73 -24.78 -2.71
N GLU A 363 -3.36 -26.06 -2.64
CA GLU A 363 -3.61 -26.90 -1.46
C GLU A 363 -2.85 -26.39 -0.23
N LEU A 364 -1.58 -25.99 -0.42
CA LEU A 364 -0.74 -25.45 0.65
C LEU A 364 -1.29 -24.13 1.16
N MET A 365 -1.69 -23.23 0.25
CA MET A 365 -2.25 -21.92 0.60
C MET A 365 -3.60 -22.03 1.30
N LEU A 366 -4.47 -22.95 0.87
CA LEU A 366 -5.76 -23.17 1.56
C LEU A 366 -5.57 -23.66 2.98
N LYS A 367 -4.71 -24.66 3.19
CA LYS A 367 -4.38 -25.15 4.53
C LYS A 367 -3.76 -24.06 5.38
N PHE A 368 -2.85 -23.27 4.81
CA PHE A 368 -2.20 -22.16 5.49
C PHE A 368 -3.23 -21.10 5.95
N ILE A 369 -4.10 -20.64 5.06
CA ILE A 369 -5.09 -19.58 5.37
C ILE A 369 -6.08 -20.04 6.45
N GLN A 370 -6.55 -21.30 6.38
CA GLN A 370 -7.54 -21.84 7.31
C GLN A 370 -6.98 -22.18 8.71
N TYR A 371 -5.67 -22.17 8.89
CA TYR A 371 -5.03 -22.60 10.13
C TYR A 371 -5.00 -21.53 11.23
N ALA A 372 -5.16 -20.25 10.91
CA ALA A 372 -5.10 -19.21 11.93
C ALA A 372 -6.39 -19.14 12.76
N ASP A 373 -6.25 -19.17 14.08
CA ASP A 373 -7.33 -19.04 15.04
C ASP A 373 -7.91 -17.62 15.15
N THR A 374 -9.02 -17.51 15.89
CA THR A 374 -9.74 -16.26 16.17
C THR A 374 -8.87 -15.20 16.85
N SER A 375 -8.89 -13.98 16.29
CA SER A 375 -8.22 -12.80 16.83
C SER A 375 -8.92 -12.25 18.08
N THR A 376 -8.17 -11.83 19.09
CA THR A 376 -8.65 -10.96 20.17
C THR A 376 -8.84 -9.53 19.65
N GLN A 377 -9.56 -8.70 20.39
CA GLN A 377 -9.75 -7.28 20.04
C GLN A 377 -8.96 -6.40 20.99
N ILE A 378 -7.91 -5.77 20.49
CA ILE A 378 -7.11 -4.79 21.21
C ILE A 378 -7.46 -3.40 20.67
N SER A 379 -7.74 -2.44 21.55
CA SER A 379 -7.98 -1.05 21.13
C SER A 379 -7.03 -0.10 21.84
N THR A 380 -6.42 0.81 21.08
CA THR A 380 -5.57 1.87 21.65
C THR A 380 -6.43 3.11 21.94
N PRO A 381 -6.37 3.69 23.16
CA PRO A 381 -7.11 4.90 23.45
C PRO A 381 -6.51 6.12 22.73
N PHE A 382 -7.35 7.10 22.42
CA PHE A 382 -6.94 8.28 21.64
C PHE A 382 -5.78 9.07 22.26
N TRP A 383 -5.77 9.24 23.57
CA TRP A 383 -4.71 9.98 24.26
C TRP A 383 -3.33 9.30 24.08
N LEU A 384 -3.29 7.97 24.10
CA LEU A 384 -2.06 7.20 23.93
C LEU A 384 -1.56 7.30 22.49
N PHE A 385 -2.47 7.27 21.52
CA PHE A 385 -2.15 7.51 20.11
C PHE A 385 -1.56 8.91 19.87
N VAL A 386 -2.12 9.96 20.49
CA VAL A 386 -1.60 11.33 20.37
C VAL A 386 -0.24 11.44 21.05
N ALA A 387 -0.08 10.92 22.27
CA ALA A 387 1.20 10.91 22.99
C ALA A 387 2.29 10.19 22.20
N PHE A 388 1.97 9.04 21.58
CA PHE A 388 2.88 8.30 20.72
C PHE A 388 3.37 9.13 19.54
N ASN A 389 2.46 9.81 18.82
CA ASN A 389 2.83 10.65 17.68
C ASN A 389 3.72 11.83 18.08
N LEU A 390 3.44 12.46 19.23
CA LEU A 390 4.26 13.54 19.78
C LEU A 390 5.64 13.05 20.22
N ALA A 391 5.78 11.78 20.57
CA ALA A 391 7.06 11.18 20.94
C ALA A 391 7.96 10.88 19.72
N LEU A 392 7.44 10.77 18.49
CA LEU A 392 8.24 10.38 17.31
C LEU A 392 9.38 11.35 16.98
N PRO A 393 9.20 12.69 16.99
CA PRO A 393 10.31 13.63 16.78
C PRO A 393 11.36 13.54 17.90
N LEU A 394 10.93 13.29 19.14
CA LEU A 394 11.83 13.08 20.27
C LEU A 394 12.59 11.76 20.16
N ALA A 395 11.94 10.71 19.65
CA ALA A 395 12.55 9.42 19.37
C ALA A 395 13.71 9.55 18.39
N TYR A 396 13.60 10.41 17.38
CA TYR A 396 14.70 10.69 16.45
C TYR A 396 15.92 11.29 17.14
N LYS A 397 15.72 12.14 18.16
CA LYS A 397 16.82 12.81 18.88
C LYS A 397 17.41 11.95 20.00
N PHE A 398 16.59 11.13 20.66
CA PHE A 398 16.97 10.40 21.87
C PHE A 398 16.75 8.89 21.71
N LYS A 399 17.85 8.14 21.76
CA LYS A 399 17.84 6.66 21.69
C LYS A 399 16.90 6.00 22.68
N LEU A 400 16.84 6.51 23.92
CA LEU A 400 15.96 5.98 24.96
C LEU A 400 14.48 6.07 24.55
N VAL A 401 14.08 7.20 23.96
CA VAL A 401 12.71 7.42 23.50
C VAL A 401 12.39 6.49 22.32
N ALA A 402 13.34 6.24 21.42
CA ALA A 402 13.17 5.25 20.35
C ALA A 402 12.92 3.83 20.90
N VAL A 403 13.67 3.41 21.93
CA VAL A 403 13.43 2.13 22.61
C VAL A 403 12.06 2.09 23.27
N LEU A 404 11.66 3.15 23.96
CA LEU A 404 10.35 3.24 24.61
C LEU A 404 9.19 3.16 23.62
N VAL A 405 9.31 3.79 22.45
CA VAL A 405 8.32 3.70 21.36
C VAL A 405 8.13 2.25 20.90
N GLY A 406 9.22 1.51 20.70
CA GLY A 406 9.17 0.09 20.35
C GLY A 406 8.58 -0.76 21.47
N LEU A 407 9.03 -0.57 22.71
CA LEU A 407 8.55 -1.31 23.88
C LEU A 407 7.07 -1.06 24.16
N ALA A 408 6.58 0.17 24.02
CA ALA A 408 5.18 0.50 24.26
C ALA A 408 4.24 -0.30 23.35
N GLY A 409 4.58 -0.42 22.07
CA GLY A 409 3.79 -1.23 21.14
C GLY A 409 3.93 -2.74 21.34
N ALA A 410 5.09 -3.22 21.79
CA ALA A 410 5.27 -4.62 22.20
C ALA A 410 4.43 -4.96 23.45
N ILE A 411 4.48 -4.11 24.49
CA ILE A 411 3.70 -4.29 25.72
C ILE A 411 2.20 -4.27 25.41
N LEU A 412 1.75 -3.37 24.54
CA LEU A 412 0.36 -3.32 24.11
C LEU A 412 -0.07 -4.62 23.42
N PHE A 413 0.77 -5.16 22.54
CA PHE A 413 0.49 -6.40 21.82
C PHE A 413 0.43 -7.61 22.77
N PHE A 414 1.46 -7.85 23.57
CA PHE A 414 1.50 -9.00 24.48
C PHE A 414 0.51 -8.86 25.64
N GLY A 415 0.34 -7.65 26.18
CA GLY A 415 -0.61 -7.38 27.25
C GLY A 415 -2.06 -7.58 26.81
N GLY A 416 -2.43 -7.14 25.61
CA GLY A 416 -3.79 -7.32 25.08
C GLY A 416 -4.09 -8.71 24.53
N LEU A 417 -3.07 -9.58 24.40
CA LEU A 417 -3.26 -11.01 24.12
C LEU A 417 -3.47 -11.84 25.39
N ALA A 418 -3.08 -11.31 26.55
CA ALA A 418 -3.25 -11.97 27.85
C ALA A 418 -4.63 -11.70 28.49
N THR A 419 -5.42 -10.79 27.91
CA THR A 419 -6.80 -10.43 28.28
C THR A 419 -7.79 -11.01 27.31
#